data_AF-A5W5X1-F1
#
_entry.id   AF-A5W5X1-F1
#
_cell.length_a   1.000
_cell.length_b   1.000
_cell.length_c   1.000
_cell.angle_alpha   90.00
_cell.angle_beta   90.00
_cell.angle_gamma   90.00
#
_symmetry.space_group_name_H-M   'P 1'
#
loop_
_entity.id
_entity.type
_entity.pdbx_description
1 polymer ?
#
loop_
_entity_poly.entity_id
_entity_poly.type
_entity_poly.pdbx_seq_one_letter_code
_entity_poly.pdbx_strand_id
1 'polypeptide(L)' 'MSSWIKCSDKLPELDTPVWLRIADDIMIVGERSSSTDGWMWAACYGFYFNASGEWDAVESDASDEHEPTHWQPLPSPPTE' A
#
# COMPACT_ATOMS: atom_id res chain seq x y z
N MET A 1 -14.90 -12.00 -5.10
CA MET A 1 -15.32 -11.10 -4.01
C MET A 1 -14.17 -10.14 -3.81
N SER A 2 -14.36 -8.83 -4.02
CA SER A 2 -13.24 -7.89 -3.83
C SER A 2 -13.06 -7.66 -2.32
N SER A 3 -11.85 -7.94 -1.83
CA SER A 3 -11.55 -8.04 -0.40
C SER A 3 -10.93 -6.75 0.11
N TRP A 4 -11.58 -5.62 -0.17
CA TRP A 4 -11.14 -4.33 0.33
C TRP A 4 -11.40 -4.24 1.84
N ILE A 5 -10.35 -3.92 2.59
CA ILE A 5 -10.33 -3.81 4.04
C ILE A 5 -10.35 -2.33 4.39
N LYS A 6 -11.28 -1.91 5.26
CA LYS A 6 -11.29 -0.53 5.77
C LYS A 6 -10.05 -0.29 6.62
N CYS A 7 -9.37 0.83 6.38
CA CYS A 7 -8.20 1.23 7.18
C CYS A 7 -8.55 1.40 8.67
N SER A 8 -9.80 1.77 8.99
CA SER A 8 -10.31 1.85 10.38
C SER A 8 -10.41 0.50 11.08
N ASP A 9 -10.57 -0.59 10.33
CA ASP A 9 -10.79 -1.92 10.87
C ASP A 9 -9.45 -2.66 11.04
N LYS A 10 -8.57 -2.53 10.03
CA LYS A 10 -7.23 -3.08 10.05
C LYS A 10 -6.33 -2.29 9.11
N LEU A 11 -5.11 -2.01 9.55
CA LEU A 11 -4.06 -1.41 8.71
C LEU A 11 -3.20 -2.50 8.03
N PRO A 12 -2.62 -2.21 6.86
CA PRO A 12 -1.61 -3.07 6.26
C PRO A 12 -0.34 -3.13 7.11
N GLU A 13 0.50 -4.13 6.84
CA GLU A 13 1.82 -4.24 7.45
C GLU A 13 2.68 -3.02 7.06
N LEU A 14 3.63 -2.69 7.94
CA LEU A 14 4.54 -1.56 7.70
C LEU A 14 5.42 -1.90 6.50
N ASP A 15 5.71 -0.89 5.67
CA ASP A 15 6.59 -0.97 4.51
C ASP A 15 6.21 -2.12 3.55
N THR A 16 4.90 -2.41 3.44
CA THR A 16 4.34 -3.40 2.53
C THR A 16 3.45 -2.72 1.49
N PRO A 17 3.82 -2.76 0.20
CA PRO A 17 3.01 -2.20 -0.87
C PRO A 17 1.65 -2.90 -1.02
N VAL A 18 0.60 -2.09 -1.08
CA VAL A 18 -0.81 -2.52 -1.20
C VAL A 18 -1.56 -1.63 -2.18
N TRP A 19 -2.69 -2.11 -2.69
CA TRP A 19 -3.67 -1.22 -3.31
C TRP A 19 -4.32 -0.35 -2.25
N LEU A 20 -4.37 0.95 -2.49
CA LEU A 20 -5.07 1.93 -1.65
C LEU A 20 -6.19 2.58 -2.45
N ARG A 21 -7.32 2.83 -1.80
CA ARG A 21 -8.39 3.69 -2.29
C ARG A 21 -8.37 4.99 -1.49
N ILE A 22 -7.96 6.06 -2.16
CA ILE A 22 -7.90 7.42 -1.58
C ILE A 22 -9.17 8.19 -1.93
N ALA A 23 -9.18 9.50 -1.64
CA ALA A 23 -10.27 10.40 -2.00
C ALA A 23 -10.65 10.33 -3.49
N ASP A 24 -11.89 10.69 -3.80
CA ASP A 24 -12.45 10.70 -5.15
C ASP A 24 -12.41 9.34 -5.88
N ASP A 25 -12.37 8.25 -5.11
CA ASP A 25 -12.31 6.88 -5.62
C ASP A 25 -11.09 6.57 -6.50
N ILE A 26 -10.02 7.35 -6.32
CA ILE A 26 -8.73 7.10 -6.96
C ILE A 26 -8.08 5.90 -6.29
N MET A 27 -7.52 5.01 -7.12
CA MET A 27 -6.73 3.87 -6.67
C MET A 27 -5.27 4.08 -6.99
N ILE A 28 -4.41 3.88 -6.00
CA ILE A 28 -2.95 3.94 -6.14
C ILE A 28 -2.32 2.70 -5.50
N VAL A 29 -1.08 2.40 -5.86
CA VAL A 29 -0.24 1.54 -5.02
C VAL A 29 0.43 2.45 -4.00
N GLY A 30 0.35 2.06 -2.73
CA GLY A 30 0.98 2.77 -1.64
C GLY A 30 1.24 1.85 -0.47
N GLU A 31 1.78 2.40 0.60
CA GLU A 31 2.18 1.63 1.76
C GLU A 31 2.02 2.44 3.04
N ARG A 32 2.07 1.72 4.15
CA ARG A 32 2.21 2.32 5.47
C ARG A 32 3.70 2.45 5.78
N SER A 33 4.28 3.60 5.44
CA SER A 33 5.72 3.84 5.56
C SER A 33 6.09 4.29 6.97
N SER A 34 7.19 3.78 7.51
CA SER A 34 7.72 4.23 8.81
C SER A 34 8.15 5.70 8.75
N SER A 35 7.76 6.49 9.75
CA SER A 35 8.17 7.90 9.87
C SER A 35 8.74 8.20 11.26
N THR A 36 9.35 9.39 11.45
CA THR A 36 9.93 9.81 12.74
C THR A 36 8.91 9.86 13.87
N ASP A 37 7.65 10.14 13.55
CA ASP A 37 6.55 10.31 14.51
C ASP A 37 5.58 9.13 14.52
N GLY A 38 5.97 8.00 13.91
CA GLY A 38 5.19 6.78 13.84
C GLY A 38 5.18 6.22 12.43
N TRP A 39 4.12 6.49 11.69
CA TRP A 39 3.98 6.06 10.30
C TRP A 39 3.18 7.10 9.50
N MET A 40 3.39 7.13 8.19
CA MET A 40 2.63 7.93 7.24
C MET A 40 2.21 7.07 6.05
N TRP A 41 1.17 7.49 5.36
CA TRP A 41 0.82 6.89 4.07
C TRP A 41 1.75 7.43 3.00
N ALA A 42 2.22 6.53 2.14
CA ALA A 42 3.06 6.88 1.02
C ALA A 42 2.53 6.29 -0.28
N ALA A 43 2.64 7.05 -1.37
CA ALA A 43 2.44 6.53 -2.72
C ALA A 43 3.72 5.80 -3.17
N CYS A 44 3.59 4.61 -3.76
CA CYS A 44 4.73 3.83 -4.23
C CYS A 44 4.92 4.01 -5.75
N TYR A 45 6.13 4.36 -6.16
CA TYR A 45 6.52 4.46 -7.56
C TYR A 45 7.55 3.38 -7.92
N GLY A 46 7.41 2.81 -9.12
CA GLY A 46 8.28 1.74 -9.60
C GLY A 46 8.26 0.50 -8.69
N PHE A 47 7.08 -0.06 -8.41
CA PHE A 47 6.95 -1.24 -7.57
C PHE A 47 7.11 -2.55 -8.35
N TYR A 48 7.65 -3.58 -7.70
CA TYR A 48 7.95 -4.88 -8.30
C TYR A 48 7.84 -6.01 -7.27
N PHE A 49 7.59 -7.23 -7.75
CA PHE A 49 7.65 -8.42 -6.93
C PHE A 49 9.07 -8.98 -6.97
N ASN A 50 9.74 -9.01 -5.83
CA ASN A 50 11.17 -9.30 -5.73
C ASN A 50 11.45 -10.83 -5.63
N ALA A 51 12.74 -11.18 -5.63
CA ALA A 51 13.17 -12.58 -5.54
C ALA A 51 13.02 -13.19 -4.12
N SER A 52 12.80 -12.38 -3.08
CA SER A 52 12.46 -12.89 -1.73
C SER A 52 10.99 -13.27 -1.58
N GLY A 53 10.16 -12.98 -2.58
CA GLY A 53 8.74 -13.33 -2.58
C GLY A 53 7.85 -12.24 -1.98
N GLU A 54 8.29 -10.98 -2.03
CA GLU A 54 7.60 -9.84 -1.44
C GLU A 54 7.42 -8.73 -2.49
N TRP A 55 6.40 -7.89 -2.29
CA TRP A 55 6.27 -6.65 -3.05
C TRP A 55 7.20 -5.59 -2.46
N ASP A 56 7.88 -4.87 -3.33
CA ASP A 56 8.82 -3.81 -2.97
C ASP A 56 8.60 -2.59 -3.88
N ALA A 57 9.02 -1.41 -3.43
CA ALA A 57 8.91 -0.15 -4.14
C ALA A 57 10.29 0.49 -4.35
N VAL A 58 10.55 1.02 -5.55
CA VAL A 58 11.80 1.76 -5.82
C VAL A 58 11.82 3.09 -5.08
N GLU A 59 10.67 3.76 -5.01
CA GLU A 59 10.50 5.04 -4.34
C GLU A 59 9.13 5.09 -3.67
N SER A 60 9.08 5.68 -2.48
CA SER A 60 7.83 6.01 -1.79
C SER A 60 7.78 7.48 -1.40
N ASP A 61 6.63 8.10 -1.65
CA ASP A 61 6.38 9.52 -1.42
C ASP A 61 5.33 9.68 -0.31
N ALA A 62 5.81 9.93 0.90
CA ALA A 62 4.98 10.07 2.09
C ALA A 62 4.38 11.48 2.19
N SER A 63 3.06 11.56 2.33
CA SER A 63 2.35 12.84 2.40
C SER A 63 1.09 12.71 3.24
N ASP A 64 0.77 13.77 3.99
CA ASP A 64 -0.49 13.89 4.75
C ASP A 64 -1.72 13.97 3.83
N GLU A 65 -1.52 14.27 2.53
CA GLU A 65 -2.60 14.25 1.54
C GLU A 65 -3.03 12.82 1.16
N HIS A 66 -2.19 11.82 1.45
CA HIS A 66 -2.53 10.42 1.23
C HIS A 66 -3.41 9.90 2.37
N GLU A 67 -4.73 10.09 2.26
CA GLU A 67 -5.71 9.59 3.24
C GLU A 67 -6.55 8.42 2.67
N PRO A 68 -6.02 7.18 2.61
CA PRO A 68 -6.76 6.04 2.11
C PRO A 68 -7.85 5.58 3.08
N THR A 69 -9.00 5.27 2.51
CA THR A 69 -10.16 4.74 3.26
C THR A 69 -10.17 3.21 3.33
N HIS A 70 -9.64 2.57 2.28
CA HIS A 70 -9.59 1.12 2.15
C HIS A 70 -8.28 0.68 1.51
N TRP A 71 -7.87 -0.55 1.79
CA TRP A 71 -6.74 -1.18 1.14
C TRP A 71 -7.04 -2.63 0.74
N GLN A 72 -6.23 -3.17 -0.16
CA GLN A 72 -6.25 -4.58 -0.55
C GLN A 72 -4.81 -5.04 -0.82
N PRO A 73 -4.41 -6.27 -0.44
CA PRO A 73 -3.11 -6.79 -0.83
C PRO A 73 -2.93 -6.78 -2.36
N LEU A 74 -1.71 -6.49 -2.81
CA LEU A 74 -1.30 -6.74 -4.18
C LEU A 74 -1.36 -8.25 -4.48
N PRO A 75 -1.67 -8.64 -5.72
CA PRO A 75 -1.75 -10.06 -6.07
C PRO A 75 -0.39 -10.75 -5.94
N SER A 76 -0.39 -12.02 -5.56
CA SER A 76 0.79 -12.87 -5.73
C SER A 76 1.00 -13.18 -7.21
N PRO A 77 2.25 -13.43 -7.65
CA PRO A 77 2.50 -13.91 -9.00
C PRO A 77 1.75 -15.24 -9.26
N PRO A 78 1.45 -15.55 -10.53
CA PRO A 78 0.81 -16.82 -10.89
C PRO A 78 1.63 -18.02 -10.38
N THR A 79 0.97 -19.00 -9.78
CA THR A 79 1.63 -20.22 -9.28
C THR A 79 1.65 -21.37 -10.27
N GLU A 80 0.86 -21.32 -11.36
CA GLU A 80 0.90 -22.16 -12.57
C GLU A 80 -0.26 -21.79 -13.50
#